data_AF-A0A925IMW6-F1
#
_entry.id   AF-A0A925IMW6-F1
#
_cell.length_a   1.000
_cell.length_b   1.000
_cell.length_c   1.000
_cell.angle_alpha   90.00
_cell.angle_beta   90.00
_cell.angle_gamma   90.00
#
_symmetry.space_group_name_H-M   'P 1'
#
loop_
_entity.id
_entity.type
_entity.pdbx_description
1 polymer ?
#
loop_
_entity_poly.entity_id
_entity_poly.type
_entity_poly.pdbx_seq_one_letter_code
_entity_poly.pdbx_strand_id
1 'polypeptide(L)'
;MNTFNHSENDAIKKLLEETAQKIEPSFAFTAQLEKHLKQTHKPKAGINMSNIKKITSPIGWAFALVVLAIAFNWIASQIAPKNIPATNIPEVVVTESTPSPSPTIVESSPTPTAPTFVTLPTSTALPFRDDFDGPLDKDWEWLREKDSDWSLTNNPGWLEIIAGFGLINGGNMNNLLLQPVPEGNFELETKLKFKPTEEMEFAGLLIYENAANHIQFGHAFCHAPSCTGDGIYFENMVRGSWNVENFEFEADNLEIVYLRLRREGNNFTAYISQNGEDWQLIGTHITEMNPLSVGLISGQSFDRDGQNPAQFDYFIINSLP
;
A
#
# COMPACT_ATOMS: atom_id res chain seq x y z
N MET A 1 45.48 -8.40 32.11
CA MET A 1 45.02 -9.55 31.29
C MET A 1 43.51 -9.44 31.18
N ASN A 2 42.98 -9.01 30.04
CA ASN A 2 41.57 -9.16 29.68
C ASN A 2 41.56 -9.72 28.26
N THR A 3 41.31 -11.02 28.16
CA THR A 3 41.09 -11.72 26.90
C THR A 3 39.67 -11.39 26.43
N PHE A 4 39.54 -10.34 25.61
CA PHE A 4 38.27 -10.06 24.95
C PHE A 4 37.94 -11.21 23.99
N ASN A 5 36.76 -11.78 24.20
CA ASN A 5 36.26 -13.04 23.68
C ASN A 5 35.99 -12.94 22.16
N HIS A 6 36.98 -13.29 21.33
CA HIS A 6 36.88 -13.25 19.86
C HIS A 6 35.71 -14.10 19.32
N SER A 7 35.35 -15.16 20.04
CA SER A 7 34.27 -16.10 19.72
C SER A 7 32.87 -15.46 19.71
N GLU A 8 32.58 -14.54 20.65
CA GLU A 8 31.27 -13.88 20.71
C GLU A 8 31.05 -12.91 19.56
N ASN A 9 32.11 -12.19 19.15
CA ASN A 9 32.04 -11.26 18.02
C ASN A 9 31.83 -11.99 16.69
N ASP A 10 32.45 -13.16 16.51
CA ASP A 10 32.28 -13.99 15.32
C ASP A 10 30.87 -14.62 15.27
N ALA A 11 30.34 -15.03 16.41
CA ALA A 11 28.96 -15.53 16.52
C ALA A 11 27.92 -14.44 16.22
N ILE A 12 28.11 -13.22 16.73
CA ILE A 12 27.24 -12.07 16.45
C ILE A 12 27.32 -11.70 14.97
N LYS A 13 28.52 -11.69 14.38
CA LYS A 13 28.69 -11.41 12.95
C LYS A 13 27.96 -12.43 12.08
N LYS A 14 28.08 -13.71 12.39
CA LYS A 14 27.38 -14.78 11.68
C LYS A 14 25.86 -14.66 11.81
N LEU A 15 25.36 -14.35 13.01
CA LEU A 15 23.94 -14.12 13.25
C LEU A 15 23.40 -12.92 12.46
N LEU A 16 24.17 -11.83 12.38
CA LEU A 16 23.82 -10.65 11.60
C LEU A 16 23.81 -10.94 10.09
N GLU A 17 24.77 -11.70 9.57
CA GLU A 17 24.81 -12.12 8.16
C GLU A 17 23.63 -13.05 7.82
N GLU A 18 23.33 -14.03 8.67
CA GLU A 18 22.17 -14.94 8.50
C GLU A 18 20.83 -14.19 8.62
N THR A 19 20.75 -13.17 9.48
CA THR A 19 19.55 -12.34 9.62
C THR A 19 19.38 -11.42 8.41
N ALA A 20 20.46 -10.79 7.92
CA ALA A 20 20.44 -9.93 6.75
C ALA A 20 20.04 -10.68 5.47
N GLN A 21 20.47 -11.95 5.32
CA GLN A 21 20.07 -12.80 4.19
C GLN A 21 18.58 -13.19 4.20
N LYS A 22 17.91 -13.09 5.35
CA LYS A 22 16.47 -13.39 5.50
C LYS A 22 15.59 -12.14 5.39
N ILE A 23 16.18 -10.95 5.33
CA ILE A 23 15.45 -9.71 5.12
C ILE A 23 15.28 -9.52 3.62
N GLU A 24 14.11 -9.88 3.10
CA GLU A 24 13.69 -9.43 1.79
C GLU A 24 13.23 -7.96 1.91
N PRO A 25 13.89 -7.02 1.22
CA PRO A 25 13.45 -5.63 1.24
C PRO A 25 12.01 -5.53 0.71
N SER A 26 11.18 -4.71 1.37
CA SER A 26 9.80 -4.52 0.92
C SER A 26 9.77 -4.02 -0.52
N PHE A 27 8.76 -4.46 -1.28
CA PHE A 27 8.60 -4.11 -2.68
C PHE A 27 8.73 -2.59 -2.94
N ALA A 28 8.08 -1.79 -2.09
CA ALA A 28 8.13 -0.33 -2.16
C ALA A 28 9.55 0.24 -2.02
N PHE A 29 10.40 -0.35 -1.17
CA PHE A 29 11.79 0.08 -1.01
C PHE A 29 12.62 -0.25 -2.26
N THR A 30 12.47 -1.46 -2.80
CA THR A 30 13.21 -1.91 -4.00
C THR A 30 12.83 -1.09 -5.22
N ALA A 31 11.52 -0.83 -5.44
CA ALA A 31 11.03 0.01 -6.53
C ALA A 31 11.51 1.47 -6.41
N GLN A 32 11.51 2.03 -5.20
CA GLN A 32 12.05 3.38 -4.96
C GLN A 32 13.56 3.46 -5.21
N LEU A 33 14.32 2.45 -4.76
CA LEU A 33 15.76 2.37 -4.99
C LEU A 33 16.07 2.27 -6.48
N GLU A 34 15.36 1.44 -7.23
CA GLU A 34 15.53 1.29 -8.67
C GLU A 34 15.18 2.58 -9.43
N LYS A 35 14.06 3.24 -9.07
CA LYS A 35 13.68 4.55 -9.61
C LYS A 35 14.79 5.58 -9.36
N HIS A 36 15.33 5.62 -8.14
CA HIS A 36 16.41 6.53 -7.79
C HIS A 36 17.68 6.22 -8.60
N LEU A 37 18.07 4.94 -8.73
CA LEU A 37 19.21 4.52 -9.53
C LEU A 37 19.04 4.91 -11.01
N LYS A 38 17.87 4.66 -11.61
CA LYS A 38 17.55 5.04 -13.00
C LYS A 38 17.59 6.56 -13.21
N GLN A 39 17.11 7.34 -12.25
CA GLN A 39 17.16 8.81 -12.29
C GLN A 39 18.59 9.34 -12.14
N THR A 40 19.40 8.71 -11.28
CA THR A 40 20.80 9.10 -11.02
C THR A 40 21.74 8.69 -12.17
N HIS A 41 21.36 7.65 -12.94
CA HIS A 41 22.11 7.13 -14.09
C HIS A 41 21.62 7.62 -15.47
N LYS A 42 20.80 8.66 -15.57
CA LYS A 42 20.59 9.34 -16.87
C LYS A 42 21.96 9.84 -17.37
N PRO A 43 22.49 9.34 -18.51
CA PRO A 43 23.76 9.84 -19.01
C PRO A 43 23.56 11.31 -19.43
N LYS A 44 24.10 12.23 -18.62
CA LYS A 44 24.27 13.61 -19.05
C LYS A 44 25.15 13.59 -20.30
N ALA A 45 24.65 14.19 -21.37
CA ALA A 45 25.41 14.48 -22.56
C ALA A 45 26.78 15.07 -22.18
N GLY A 46 27.85 14.43 -22.64
CA GLY A 46 29.19 15.00 -22.68
C GLY A 46 30.04 14.89 -21.41
N ILE A 47 30.38 13.66 -20.98
CA ILE A 47 31.70 13.43 -20.38
C ILE A 47 32.49 12.54 -21.34
N ASN A 48 33.50 13.13 -21.96
CA ASN A 48 34.39 12.45 -22.90
C ASN A 48 35.21 11.39 -22.14
N MET A 49 34.81 10.13 -22.29
CA MET A 49 35.41 8.92 -21.68
C MET A 49 36.89 8.66 -22.06
N SER A 50 37.50 9.51 -22.91
CA SER A 50 38.90 9.38 -23.29
C SER A 50 39.90 9.78 -22.19
N ASN A 51 39.48 10.53 -21.16
CA ASN A 51 40.36 10.98 -20.08
C ASN A 51 40.36 10.11 -18.81
N ILE A 52 39.48 9.10 -18.69
CA ILE A 52 39.45 8.19 -17.53
C ILE A 52 40.47 7.04 -17.68
N LYS A 53 40.99 6.79 -18.89
CA LYS A 53 41.98 5.74 -19.18
C LYS A 53 43.40 5.99 -18.62
N LYS A 54 43.64 7.07 -17.85
CA LYS A 54 44.97 7.39 -17.30
C LYS A 54 45.14 7.18 -15.80
N ILE A 55 44.13 6.70 -15.08
CA ILE A 55 44.28 6.37 -13.65
C ILE A 55 44.61 4.88 -13.53
N THR A 56 45.81 4.50 -13.95
CA THR A 56 46.34 3.12 -13.83
C THR A 56 47.44 3.03 -12.76
N SER A 57 47.14 3.53 -11.56
CA SER A 57 48.02 3.36 -10.40
C SER A 57 47.19 2.96 -9.17
N PRO A 58 47.67 2.02 -8.33
CA PRO A 58 46.94 1.51 -7.16
C PRO A 58 46.50 2.60 -6.17
N ILE A 59 47.15 3.78 -6.20
CA ILE A 59 46.79 4.95 -5.39
C ILE A 59 45.42 5.54 -5.82
N GLY A 60 45.07 5.45 -7.11
CA GLY A 60 43.81 5.99 -7.64
C GLY A 60 42.59 5.20 -7.18
N TRP A 61 42.70 3.87 -7.09
CA TRP A 61 41.64 3.01 -6.57
C TRP A 61 41.45 3.18 -5.06
N ALA A 62 42.53 3.34 -4.30
CA ALA A 62 42.44 3.65 -2.87
C ALA A 62 41.71 4.98 -2.63
N PHE A 63 41.99 6.01 -3.43
CA PHE A 63 41.30 7.30 -3.31
C PHE A 63 39.82 7.20 -3.68
N ALA A 64 39.48 6.45 -4.74
CA ALA A 64 38.09 6.21 -5.12
C ALA A 64 37.31 5.44 -4.04
N LEU A 65 37.92 4.42 -3.44
CA LEU A 65 37.32 3.66 -2.33
C LEU A 65 37.16 4.50 -1.06
N VAL A 66 38.10 5.39 -0.75
CA VAL A 66 38.00 6.33 0.37
C VAL A 66 36.86 7.33 0.13
N VAL A 67 36.73 7.89 -1.08
CA VAL A 67 35.62 8.78 -1.42
C VAL A 67 34.27 8.04 -1.37
N LEU A 68 34.23 6.80 -1.85
CA LEU A 68 33.03 5.96 -1.78
C LEU A 68 32.66 5.64 -0.32
N ALA A 69 33.64 5.30 0.52
CA ALA A 69 33.44 5.04 1.94
C ALA A 69 32.98 6.29 2.70
N ILE A 70 33.52 7.46 2.37
CA ILE A 70 33.06 8.75 2.93
C ILE A 70 31.63 9.03 2.50
N ALA A 71 31.26 8.78 1.24
CA ALA A 71 29.89 8.95 0.76
C ALA A 71 28.92 7.99 1.44
N PHE A 72 29.29 6.71 1.59
CA PHE A 72 28.48 5.73 2.33
C PHE A 72 28.35 6.09 3.81
N ASN A 73 29.43 6.56 4.45
CA ASN A 73 29.40 6.97 5.86
C ASN A 73 28.59 8.26 6.07
N TRP A 74 28.63 9.18 5.10
CA TRP A 74 27.80 10.38 5.09
C TRP A 74 26.31 10.02 4.93
N ILE A 75 25.96 9.13 4.01
CA ILE A 75 24.58 8.64 3.82
C ILE A 75 24.10 7.86 5.05
N ALA A 76 24.94 7.01 5.64
CA ALA A 76 24.61 6.29 6.88
C ALA A 76 24.36 7.25 8.05
N SER A 77 25.11 8.36 8.14
CA SER A 77 24.87 9.38 9.17
C SER A 77 23.56 10.17 8.99
N GLN A 78 22.98 10.20 7.78
CA GLN A 78 21.67 10.81 7.51
C GLN A 78 20.50 9.89 7.90
N ILE A 79 20.77 8.60 8.08
CA ILE A 79 19.75 7.57 8.37
C ILE A 79 19.92 6.99 9.80
N ALA A 80 21.07 7.20 10.43
CA ALA A 80 21.31 6.78 11.81
C ALA A 80 20.36 7.50 12.79
N PRO A 81 19.59 6.79 13.63
CA PRO A 81 18.80 7.42 14.68
C PRO A 81 19.74 8.18 15.62
N LYS A 82 19.36 9.41 16.00
CA LYS A 82 20.14 10.20 16.98
C LYS A 82 20.30 9.39 18.27
N ASN A 83 21.54 9.16 18.68
CA ASN A 83 21.84 8.58 19.99
C ASN A 83 21.20 9.43 21.08
N ILE A 84 20.22 8.87 21.78
CA ILE A 84 19.74 9.41 23.05
C ILE A 84 20.82 9.02 24.08
N PRO A 85 21.47 9.99 24.75
CA PRO A 85 22.44 9.65 25.78
C PRO A 85 21.74 8.88 26.90
N ALA A 86 22.36 7.80 27.37
CA ALA A 86 21.90 7.07 28.54
C ALA A 86 21.89 8.04 29.73
N THR A 87 20.70 8.44 30.16
CA THR A 87 20.53 9.18 31.41
C THR A 87 20.88 8.25 32.56
N ASN A 88 21.88 8.66 33.32
CA ASN A 88 22.39 8.04 34.55
C ASN A 88 21.27 7.43 35.41
N ILE A 89 21.43 6.17 35.76
CA ILE A 89 20.78 5.57 36.93
C ILE A 89 21.52 6.11 38.15
N PRO A 90 20.89 6.87 39.06
CA PRO A 90 21.46 7.06 40.38
C PRO A 90 21.14 5.84 41.23
N GLU A 91 22.21 5.30 41.78
CA GLU A 91 22.32 4.35 42.88
C GLU A 91 21.28 4.59 43.99
N VAL A 92 20.63 3.51 44.41
CA VAL A 92 19.67 3.49 45.53
C VAL A 92 20.42 3.80 46.82
N VAL A 93 20.24 5.01 47.36
CA VAL A 93 20.64 5.35 48.74
C VAL A 93 19.38 5.39 49.59
N VAL A 94 19.34 4.50 50.57
CA VAL A 94 18.33 4.44 51.64
C VAL A 94 18.65 5.54 52.65
N THR A 95 17.70 6.43 52.93
CA THR A 95 17.66 7.23 54.17
C THR A 95 16.23 7.45 54.66
N GLU A 96 16.12 7.42 55.98
CA GLU A 96 14.96 7.32 56.87
C GLU A 96 14.01 8.54 56.93
N SER A 97 12.85 8.29 57.55
CA SER A 97 11.64 9.10 57.85
C SER A 97 11.81 10.50 58.48
N THR A 98 10.87 11.45 58.29
CA THR A 98 9.67 11.83 59.14
C THR A 98 8.93 13.09 58.52
N PRO A 99 7.79 13.67 59.00
CA PRO A 99 6.49 13.68 58.29
C PRO A 99 5.83 15.05 57.90
N SER A 100 4.79 14.98 57.05
CA SER A 100 3.61 15.90 56.85
C SER A 100 3.80 17.32 56.29
N PRO A 101 2.81 17.97 55.59
CA PRO A 101 1.36 17.73 55.61
C PRO A 101 0.68 17.50 54.23
N SER A 102 -0.52 16.92 54.27
CA SER A 102 -1.55 16.96 53.21
C SER A 102 -2.44 18.22 53.39
N PRO A 103 -3.35 18.63 52.48
CA PRO A 103 -3.67 18.12 51.14
C PRO A 103 -3.75 19.22 50.06
N THR A 104 -3.72 18.87 48.77
CA THR A 104 -4.48 19.60 47.73
C THR A 104 -4.84 18.62 46.63
N ILE A 105 -6.14 18.37 46.49
CA ILE A 105 -6.74 17.61 45.39
C ILE A 105 -6.55 18.47 44.14
N VAL A 106 -5.68 18.05 43.23
CA VAL A 106 -5.63 18.61 41.88
C VAL A 106 -6.33 17.61 40.96
N GLU A 107 -7.40 18.13 40.39
CA GLU A 107 -8.31 17.56 39.41
C GLU A 107 -7.58 16.80 38.29
N SER A 108 -7.97 15.55 38.07
CA SER A 108 -7.43 14.69 37.03
C SER A 108 -7.82 15.20 35.64
N SER A 109 -6.82 15.53 34.83
CA SER A 109 -6.92 15.77 33.39
C SER A 109 -7.59 14.59 32.68
N PRO A 110 -8.44 14.81 31.65
CA PRO A 110 -9.16 13.72 31.00
C PRO A 110 -8.20 12.87 30.18
N THR A 111 -8.39 11.55 30.28
CA THR A 111 -7.81 10.52 29.41
C THR A 111 -8.08 10.85 27.94
N PRO A 112 -7.11 10.72 27.02
CA PRO A 112 -7.39 10.86 25.59
C PRO A 112 -8.37 9.78 25.15
N THR A 113 -9.56 10.19 24.73
CA THR A 113 -10.59 9.33 24.15
C THR A 113 -10.02 8.65 22.90
N ALA A 114 -10.06 7.32 22.87
CA ALA A 114 -9.78 6.54 21.67
C ALA A 114 -10.69 7.00 20.51
N PRO A 115 -10.22 7.06 19.26
CA PRO A 115 -11.05 7.47 18.13
C PRO A 115 -12.30 6.58 18.08
N THR A 116 -13.46 7.22 18.17
CA THR A 116 -14.76 6.58 18.03
C THR A 116 -14.91 6.17 16.57
N PHE A 117 -14.80 4.87 16.28
CA PHE A 117 -15.24 4.35 15.00
C PHE A 117 -16.76 4.54 14.94
N VAL A 118 -17.21 5.39 14.03
CA VAL A 118 -18.63 5.52 13.70
C VAL A 118 -19.03 4.20 13.07
N THR A 119 -19.82 3.39 13.78
CA THR A 119 -20.51 2.26 13.17
C THR A 119 -21.52 2.84 12.19
N LEU A 120 -21.24 2.73 10.89
CA LEU A 120 -22.19 3.11 9.85
C LEU A 120 -23.48 2.29 10.00
N PRO A 121 -24.65 2.90 9.73
CA PRO A 121 -25.90 2.14 9.65
C PRO A 121 -25.81 1.09 8.54
N THR A 122 -26.32 -0.12 8.80
CA THR A 122 -26.49 -1.18 7.81
C THR A 122 -27.30 -0.65 6.61
N SER A 123 -26.77 -0.81 5.39
CA SER A 123 -27.38 -0.30 4.15
C SER A 123 -28.76 -0.92 3.88
N THR A 124 -29.63 -0.11 3.27
CA THR A 124 -31.08 -0.29 3.13
C THR A 124 -31.43 -0.51 1.66
N ALA A 125 -31.93 -1.71 1.32
CA ALA A 125 -32.40 -2.22 0.01
C ALA A 125 -31.33 -2.81 -0.94
N LEU A 126 -31.34 -4.15 -1.06
CA LEU A 126 -30.67 -4.90 -2.12
C LEU A 126 -31.70 -5.38 -3.15
N PRO A 127 -31.38 -5.43 -4.45
CA PRO A 127 -30.09 -5.05 -5.03
C PRO A 127 -29.88 -3.53 -5.06
N PHE A 128 -28.64 -3.08 -4.79
CA PHE A 128 -28.20 -1.71 -5.04
C PHE A 128 -27.62 -1.62 -6.45
N ARG A 129 -27.95 -0.56 -7.19
CA ARG A 129 -27.36 -0.26 -8.50
C ARG A 129 -27.19 1.25 -8.66
N ASP A 130 -26.01 1.67 -9.08
CA ASP A 130 -25.75 3.02 -9.56
C ASP A 130 -25.20 2.95 -10.99
N ASP A 131 -25.86 3.65 -11.92
CA ASP A 131 -25.51 3.76 -13.34
C ASP A 131 -24.74 5.06 -13.65
N PHE A 132 -24.49 5.91 -12.63
CA PHE A 132 -23.73 7.15 -12.77
C PHE A 132 -24.26 8.15 -13.82
N ASP A 133 -25.56 8.05 -14.16
CA ASP A 133 -26.29 8.94 -15.07
C ASP A 133 -26.65 10.31 -14.45
N GLY A 134 -26.32 10.51 -13.18
CA GLY A 134 -26.66 11.70 -12.41
C GLY A 134 -25.72 11.89 -11.22
N PRO A 135 -26.09 12.74 -10.24
CA PRO A 135 -25.35 12.85 -9.00
C PRO A 135 -25.22 11.48 -8.31
N LEU A 136 -24.10 11.24 -7.61
CA LEU A 136 -23.92 10.04 -6.78
C LEU A 136 -25.12 9.84 -5.85
N ASP A 137 -25.56 8.59 -5.71
CA ASP A 137 -26.56 8.23 -4.71
C ASP A 137 -26.10 8.65 -3.30
N LYS A 138 -27.05 9.03 -2.45
CA LYS A 138 -26.83 9.47 -1.05
C LYS A 138 -26.18 8.39 -0.18
N ASP A 139 -26.24 7.13 -0.60
CA ASP A 139 -25.71 6.00 0.17
C ASP A 139 -24.19 5.81 -0.05
N TRP A 140 -23.60 6.53 -1.01
CA TRP A 140 -22.15 6.58 -1.20
C TRP A 140 -21.44 7.45 -0.17
N GLU A 141 -20.27 7.00 0.26
CA GLU A 141 -19.32 7.76 1.07
C GLU A 141 -17.93 7.77 0.41
N TRP A 142 -17.29 8.93 0.38
CA TRP A 142 -15.89 9.03 0.01
C TRP A 142 -14.99 8.90 1.23
N LEU A 143 -14.09 7.91 1.22
CA LEU A 143 -12.96 7.93 2.14
C LEU A 143 -11.83 8.77 1.56
N ARG A 144 -11.49 9.86 2.25
CA ARG A 144 -10.45 10.83 1.86
C ARG A 144 -10.70 11.40 0.47
N GLU A 145 -11.87 12.03 0.32
CA GLU A 145 -12.25 12.70 -0.92
C GLU A 145 -11.24 13.78 -1.34
N LYS A 146 -10.92 13.76 -2.63
CA LYS A 146 -10.27 14.82 -3.36
C LYS A 146 -11.09 15.08 -4.62
N ASP A 147 -11.92 16.11 -4.55
CA ASP A 147 -12.90 16.52 -5.56
C ASP A 147 -12.31 16.70 -6.97
N SER A 148 -11.07 17.18 -7.06
CA SER A 148 -10.38 17.41 -8.33
C SER A 148 -10.02 16.12 -9.09
N ASP A 149 -10.11 14.97 -8.44
CA ASP A 149 -9.59 13.69 -8.93
C ASP A 149 -10.71 12.68 -9.24
N TRP A 150 -11.97 13.14 -9.29
CA TRP A 150 -13.10 12.35 -9.78
C TRP A 150 -14.12 13.23 -10.52
N SER A 151 -14.91 12.64 -11.42
CA SER A 151 -15.89 13.37 -12.22
C SER A 151 -17.01 12.46 -12.71
N LEU A 152 -18.24 12.98 -12.72
CA LEU A 152 -19.40 12.36 -13.39
C LEU A 152 -19.71 13.02 -14.75
N THR A 153 -18.98 14.07 -15.11
CA THR A 153 -19.27 14.90 -16.28
C THR A 153 -18.22 14.82 -17.38
N ASN A 154 -17.01 14.31 -17.08
CA ASN A 154 -15.96 14.12 -18.08
C ASN A 154 -16.38 13.11 -19.14
N ASN A 155 -17.10 12.07 -18.72
CA ASN A 155 -17.75 11.09 -19.57
C ASN A 155 -19.15 10.78 -19.00
N PRO A 156 -20.22 11.49 -19.43
CA PRO A 156 -21.56 11.29 -18.87
C PRO A 156 -22.02 9.83 -18.94
N GLY A 157 -22.66 9.35 -17.87
CA GLY A 157 -23.03 7.94 -17.68
C GLY A 157 -21.88 7.07 -17.16
N TRP A 158 -20.74 7.68 -16.79
CA TRP A 158 -19.62 6.99 -16.17
C TRP A 158 -19.10 7.80 -14.98
N LEU A 159 -18.73 7.10 -13.92
CA LEU A 159 -17.88 7.66 -12.86
C LEU A 159 -16.43 7.57 -13.29
N GLU A 160 -15.75 8.70 -13.40
CA GLU A 160 -14.30 8.77 -13.59
C GLU A 160 -13.60 9.00 -12.24
N ILE A 161 -12.56 8.21 -11.96
CA ILE A 161 -11.64 8.41 -10.83
C ILE A 161 -10.21 8.36 -11.36
N ILE A 162 -9.39 9.35 -11.01
CA ILE A 162 -7.98 9.41 -11.40
C ILE A 162 -7.16 8.41 -10.57
N ALA A 163 -6.32 7.62 -11.24
CA ALA A 163 -5.38 6.70 -10.59
C ALA A 163 -4.21 7.44 -9.91
N GLY A 164 -4.52 8.17 -8.84
CA GLY A 164 -3.58 9.03 -8.12
C GLY A 164 -2.61 8.28 -7.19
N PHE A 165 -1.67 9.04 -6.64
CA PHE A 165 -0.68 8.57 -5.68
C PHE A 165 -1.29 8.16 -4.33
N GLY A 166 -0.78 7.07 -3.77
CA GLY A 166 -1.11 6.61 -2.42
C GLY A 166 -0.99 5.09 -2.33
N LEU A 167 -1.27 4.52 -1.16
CA LEU A 167 -1.39 3.08 -0.99
C LEU A 167 -2.53 2.79 -0.01
N ILE A 168 -3.35 1.76 -0.28
CA ILE A 168 -4.42 1.38 0.65
C ILE A 168 -3.81 0.93 1.98
N ASN A 169 -2.80 0.06 1.95
CA ASN A 169 -2.13 -0.43 3.15
C ASN A 169 -1.32 0.64 3.88
N GLY A 170 -0.89 1.68 3.18
CA GLY A 170 -0.32 2.89 3.78
C GLY A 170 -1.35 3.81 4.44
N GLY A 171 -2.65 3.57 4.23
CA GLY A 171 -3.74 4.39 4.77
C GLY A 171 -3.80 5.82 4.20
N ASN A 172 -3.12 6.08 3.08
CA ASN A 172 -2.89 7.42 2.54
C ASN A 172 -3.39 7.60 1.09
N MET A 173 -4.20 6.66 0.58
CA MET A 173 -4.81 6.76 -0.74
C MET A 173 -6.14 7.53 -0.69
N ASN A 174 -6.34 8.45 -1.62
CA ASN A 174 -7.57 9.23 -1.74
C ASN A 174 -8.62 8.50 -2.60
N ASN A 175 -9.86 9.00 -2.59
CA ASN A 175 -10.92 8.61 -3.51
C ASN A 175 -11.27 7.12 -3.51
N LEU A 176 -11.55 6.56 -2.32
CA LEU A 176 -12.28 5.29 -2.23
C LEU A 176 -13.75 5.63 -2.12
N LEU A 177 -14.54 5.20 -3.11
CA LEU A 177 -15.99 5.39 -3.11
C LEU A 177 -16.65 4.15 -2.53
N LEU A 178 -17.32 4.28 -1.38
CA LEU A 178 -17.71 3.16 -0.53
C LEU A 178 -19.21 3.18 -0.18
N GLN A 179 -19.77 1.99 -0.08
CA GLN A 179 -21.08 1.68 0.49
C GLN A 179 -20.88 0.85 1.77
N PRO A 180 -21.79 0.92 2.77
CA PRO A 180 -21.79 -0.03 3.86
C PRO A 180 -21.90 -1.46 3.34
N VAL A 181 -21.22 -2.41 3.99
CA VAL A 181 -21.32 -3.82 3.61
C VAL A 181 -22.78 -4.29 3.73
N PRO A 182 -23.32 -5.03 2.75
CA PRO A 182 -24.62 -5.67 2.88
C PRO A 182 -24.60 -6.82 3.91
N GLU A 183 -25.76 -7.14 4.48
CA GLU A 183 -25.90 -8.33 5.33
C GLU A 183 -25.74 -9.62 4.50
N GLY A 184 -25.13 -10.65 5.11
CA GLY A 184 -25.03 -11.97 4.52
C GLY A 184 -24.02 -12.10 3.38
N ASN A 185 -24.29 -13.06 2.49
CA ASN A 185 -23.50 -13.30 1.28
C ASN A 185 -23.89 -12.27 0.21
N PHE A 186 -22.91 -11.82 -0.58
CA PHE A 186 -23.15 -10.79 -1.58
C PHE A 186 -22.21 -10.90 -2.78
N GLU A 187 -22.57 -10.22 -3.84
CA GLU A 187 -21.79 -10.11 -5.07
C GLU A 187 -21.75 -8.66 -5.53
N LEU A 188 -20.54 -8.17 -5.77
CA LEU A 188 -20.26 -6.87 -6.37
C LEU A 188 -20.05 -7.05 -7.86
N GLU A 189 -20.51 -6.10 -8.68
CA GLU A 189 -20.23 -6.06 -10.11
C GLU A 189 -19.99 -4.65 -10.60
N THR A 190 -19.05 -4.48 -11.54
CA THR A 190 -18.87 -3.25 -12.29
C THR A 190 -18.36 -3.56 -13.70
N LYS A 191 -18.61 -2.64 -14.63
CA LYS A 191 -17.90 -2.56 -15.90
C LYS A 191 -16.88 -1.43 -15.81
N LEU A 192 -15.61 -1.82 -15.91
CA LEU A 192 -14.46 -0.95 -15.82
C LEU A 192 -13.89 -0.69 -17.20
N LYS A 193 -13.55 0.57 -17.47
CA LYS A 193 -12.65 0.97 -18.55
C LYS A 193 -11.40 1.59 -17.94
N PHE A 194 -10.24 0.97 -18.17
CA PHE A 194 -8.97 1.44 -17.64
C PHE A 194 -7.82 0.95 -18.49
N LYS A 195 -6.74 1.74 -18.54
CA LYS A 195 -5.50 1.37 -19.24
C LYS A 195 -4.32 1.83 -18.40
N PRO A 196 -3.91 1.05 -17.39
CA PRO A 196 -2.78 1.42 -16.55
C PRO A 196 -1.50 1.29 -17.36
N THR A 197 -0.59 2.26 -17.17
CA THR A 197 0.71 2.27 -17.84
C THR A 197 1.87 2.50 -16.89
N GLU A 198 1.57 2.92 -15.66
CA GLU A 198 2.58 3.22 -14.65
C GLU A 198 2.55 2.21 -13.50
N GLU A 199 3.67 2.13 -12.81
CA GLU A 199 3.85 1.20 -11.69
C GLU A 199 2.76 1.38 -10.62
N MET A 200 2.09 0.27 -10.30
CA MET A 200 1.06 0.14 -9.26
C MET A 200 -0.22 0.92 -9.54
N GLU A 201 -0.41 1.50 -10.72
CA GLU A 201 -1.72 2.01 -11.12
C GLU A 201 -2.74 0.86 -11.05
N PHE A 202 -3.83 1.08 -10.33
CA PHE A 202 -4.87 0.10 -10.07
C PHE A 202 -6.25 0.74 -10.18
N ALA A 203 -7.22 0.02 -10.73
CA ALA A 203 -8.62 0.37 -10.62
C ALA A 203 -9.52 -0.87 -10.58
N GLY A 204 -10.57 -0.85 -9.75
CA GLY A 204 -11.50 -1.97 -9.67
C GLY A 204 -12.42 -1.96 -8.46
N LEU A 205 -12.78 -3.16 -8.02
CA LEU A 205 -13.65 -3.44 -6.88
C LEU A 205 -12.84 -3.56 -5.58
N LEU A 206 -13.44 -3.13 -4.48
CA LEU A 206 -12.85 -3.18 -3.15
C LEU A 206 -13.85 -3.75 -2.13
N ILE A 207 -13.40 -4.67 -1.29
CA ILE A 207 -14.04 -5.05 -0.03
C ILE A 207 -13.11 -4.63 1.10
N TYR A 208 -13.57 -3.73 1.96
CA TYR A 208 -12.73 -2.97 2.88
C TYR A 208 -13.16 -3.17 4.34
N GLU A 209 -12.22 -3.61 5.17
CA GLU A 209 -12.31 -3.52 6.63
C GLU A 209 -11.46 -2.34 7.13
N ASN A 210 -10.19 -2.28 6.72
CA ASN A 210 -9.28 -1.18 6.99
C ASN A 210 -8.04 -1.23 6.07
N ALA A 211 -7.13 -0.27 6.21
CA ALA A 211 -5.88 -0.23 5.45
C ALA A 211 -5.10 -1.56 5.54
N ALA A 212 -5.05 -2.18 6.71
CA ALA A 212 -4.30 -3.41 6.92
C ALA A 212 -5.07 -4.69 6.50
N ASN A 213 -6.39 -4.62 6.29
CA ASN A 213 -7.22 -5.78 5.93
C ASN A 213 -8.24 -5.36 4.88
N HIS A 214 -8.00 -5.77 3.63
CA HIS A 214 -8.86 -5.48 2.49
C HIS A 214 -8.62 -6.49 1.38
N ILE A 215 -9.61 -6.62 0.51
CA ILE A 215 -9.52 -7.39 -0.73
C ILE A 215 -9.78 -6.44 -1.89
N GLN A 216 -8.87 -6.41 -2.85
CA GLN A 216 -9.03 -5.63 -4.07
C GLN A 216 -8.98 -6.52 -5.30
N PHE A 217 -9.82 -6.20 -6.28
CA PHE A 217 -9.90 -6.95 -7.52
C PHE A 217 -10.08 -6.00 -8.69
N GLY A 218 -9.12 -5.96 -9.61
CA GLY A 218 -9.11 -4.92 -10.63
C GLY A 218 -7.99 -5.02 -11.63
N HIS A 219 -7.98 -4.07 -12.55
CA HIS A 219 -6.97 -3.93 -13.58
C HIS A 219 -5.81 -3.09 -13.02
N ALA A 220 -4.60 -3.61 -13.13
CA ALA A 220 -3.40 -2.97 -12.63
C ALA A 220 -2.22 -3.13 -13.58
N PHE A 221 -1.16 -2.37 -13.31
CA PHE A 221 0.12 -2.52 -13.99
C PHE A 221 1.26 -2.72 -12.99
N CYS A 222 2.10 -3.71 -13.24
CA CYS A 222 3.24 -4.05 -12.41
C CYS A 222 4.51 -4.29 -13.26
N HIS A 223 5.60 -3.56 -13.01
CA HIS A 223 6.86 -3.68 -13.76
C HIS A 223 7.76 -4.82 -13.27
N ALA A 224 7.43 -5.43 -12.15
CA ALA A 224 8.30 -6.43 -11.55
C ALA A 224 8.37 -7.70 -12.42
N PRO A 225 9.53 -8.36 -12.53
CA PRO A 225 9.63 -9.61 -13.30
C PRO A 225 8.76 -10.76 -12.77
N SER A 226 8.26 -10.63 -11.54
CA SER A 226 7.45 -11.63 -10.84
C SER A 226 5.94 -11.51 -11.10
N CYS A 227 5.50 -10.50 -11.86
CA CYS A 227 4.09 -10.26 -12.15
C CYS A 227 3.88 -10.20 -13.67
N THR A 228 2.62 -10.34 -14.11
CA THR A 228 2.28 -10.40 -15.54
C THR A 228 2.38 -9.06 -16.30
N GLY A 229 2.67 -7.93 -15.64
CA GLY A 229 2.68 -6.63 -16.31
C GLY A 229 1.32 -5.94 -16.26
N ASP A 230 0.76 -5.69 -17.44
CA ASP A 230 -0.61 -5.24 -17.65
C ASP A 230 -1.57 -6.41 -17.40
N GLY A 231 -2.34 -6.36 -16.32
CA GLY A 231 -3.08 -7.53 -15.85
C GLY A 231 -4.25 -7.24 -14.93
N ILE A 232 -5.11 -8.24 -14.78
CA ILE A 232 -6.13 -8.28 -13.73
C ILE A 232 -5.51 -8.94 -12.51
N TYR A 233 -5.56 -8.24 -11.37
CA TYR A 233 -5.01 -8.67 -10.10
C TYR A 233 -6.11 -8.87 -9.07
N PHE A 234 -6.08 -10.00 -8.38
CA PHE A 234 -6.96 -10.31 -7.26
C PHE A 234 -6.15 -10.55 -6.00
N GLU A 235 -6.15 -9.54 -5.13
CA GLU A 235 -5.21 -9.45 -4.02
C GLU A 235 -5.91 -9.36 -2.68
N ASN A 236 -5.31 -10.00 -1.68
CA ASN A 236 -5.80 -10.05 -0.31
C ASN A 236 -4.72 -9.50 0.64
N MET A 237 -5.03 -8.40 1.31
CA MET A 237 -4.18 -7.82 2.34
C MET A 237 -4.63 -8.33 3.71
N VAL A 238 -3.69 -8.93 4.46
CA VAL A 238 -3.94 -9.44 5.81
C VAL A 238 -2.90 -8.85 6.76
N ARG A 239 -3.36 -8.10 7.76
CA ARG A 239 -2.50 -7.43 8.76
C ARG A 239 -1.38 -6.58 8.14
N GLY A 240 -1.67 -5.92 7.02
CA GLY A 240 -0.77 -5.00 6.32
C GLY A 240 0.24 -5.67 5.38
N SER A 241 0.16 -6.99 5.23
CA SER A 241 0.97 -7.75 4.27
C SER A 241 0.08 -8.44 3.23
N TRP A 242 0.57 -8.54 2.00
CA TRP A 242 -0.06 -9.36 0.98
C TRP A 242 -0.13 -10.81 1.44
N ASN A 243 -1.26 -11.45 1.18
CA ASN A 243 -1.35 -12.90 1.23
C ASN A 243 -0.36 -13.48 0.20
N VAL A 244 0.25 -14.61 0.54
CA VAL A 244 1.23 -15.29 -0.32
C VAL A 244 0.56 -15.80 -1.58
N GLU A 245 -0.70 -16.23 -1.46
CA GLU A 245 -1.52 -16.58 -2.60
C GLU A 245 -2.22 -15.29 -3.06
N ASN A 246 -1.86 -14.82 -4.25
CA ASN A 246 -2.58 -13.80 -5.03
C ASN A 246 -2.82 -14.39 -6.42
N PHE A 247 -3.82 -13.88 -7.13
CA PHE A 247 -4.15 -14.35 -8.48
C PHE A 247 -3.92 -13.23 -9.48
N GLU A 248 -3.42 -13.59 -10.66
CA GLU A 248 -3.23 -12.67 -11.78
C GLU A 248 -3.74 -13.29 -13.07
N PHE A 249 -4.17 -12.44 -13.99
CA PHE A 249 -4.55 -12.79 -15.35
C PHE A 249 -4.00 -11.74 -16.31
N GLU A 250 -3.31 -12.19 -17.35
CA GLU A 250 -2.73 -11.31 -18.36
C GLU A 250 -3.85 -10.60 -19.14
N ALA A 251 -3.82 -9.27 -19.18
CA ALA A 251 -4.89 -8.49 -19.78
C ALA A 251 -4.84 -8.50 -21.33
N ASP A 252 -3.66 -8.65 -21.94
CA ASP A 252 -3.45 -8.54 -23.40
C ASP A 252 -4.25 -7.39 -24.07
N ASN A 253 -3.93 -6.14 -23.69
CA ASN A 253 -4.60 -4.93 -24.18
C ASN A 253 -6.12 -4.83 -23.87
N LEU A 254 -6.60 -5.50 -22.81
CA LEU A 254 -7.97 -5.38 -22.32
C LEU A 254 -8.23 -3.97 -21.76
N GLU A 255 -8.90 -3.13 -22.53
CA GLU A 255 -9.26 -1.77 -22.10
C GLU A 255 -10.59 -1.72 -21.33
N ILE A 256 -11.51 -2.63 -21.63
CA ILE A 256 -12.82 -2.74 -20.96
C ILE A 256 -12.98 -4.15 -20.40
N VAL A 257 -13.33 -4.24 -19.12
CA VAL A 257 -13.53 -5.50 -18.42
C VAL A 257 -14.73 -5.41 -17.49
N TYR A 258 -15.49 -6.49 -17.40
CA TYR A 258 -16.52 -6.67 -16.39
C TYR A 258 -15.90 -7.43 -15.21
N LEU A 259 -16.01 -6.87 -14.01
CA LEU A 259 -15.46 -7.42 -12.79
C LEU A 259 -16.60 -7.85 -11.89
N ARG A 260 -16.45 -9.03 -11.28
CA ARG A 260 -17.37 -9.53 -10.26
C ARG A 260 -16.60 -10.08 -9.07
N LEU A 261 -16.96 -9.63 -7.87
CA LEU A 261 -16.33 -10.04 -6.63
C LEU A 261 -17.40 -10.51 -5.65
N ARG A 262 -17.38 -11.80 -5.35
CA ARG A 262 -18.36 -12.50 -4.53
C ARG A 262 -17.81 -12.79 -3.14
N ARG A 263 -18.64 -12.62 -2.10
CA ARG A 263 -18.38 -13.12 -0.75
C ARG A 263 -19.43 -14.16 -0.35
N GLU A 264 -18.96 -15.34 0.08
CA GLU A 264 -19.76 -16.40 0.68
C GLU A 264 -19.09 -16.88 1.98
N GLY A 265 -19.58 -16.36 3.12
CA GLY A 265 -18.91 -16.51 4.42
C GLY A 265 -17.50 -15.91 4.40
N ASN A 266 -16.49 -16.79 4.53
CA ASN A 266 -15.07 -16.45 4.53
C ASN A 266 -14.40 -16.63 3.15
N ASN A 267 -15.17 -17.06 2.13
CA ASN A 267 -14.67 -17.22 0.77
C ASN A 267 -14.95 -15.95 -0.04
N PHE A 268 -13.93 -15.48 -0.75
CA PHE A 268 -14.00 -14.35 -1.65
C PHE A 268 -13.57 -14.80 -3.03
N THR A 269 -14.48 -14.77 -4.00
CA THR A 269 -14.25 -15.33 -5.33
C THR A 269 -14.38 -14.26 -6.39
N ALA A 270 -13.37 -14.15 -7.25
CA ALA A 270 -13.28 -13.13 -8.30
C ALA A 270 -13.51 -13.73 -9.68
N TYR A 271 -14.28 -13.02 -10.51
CA TYR A 271 -14.57 -13.39 -11.88
C TYR A 271 -14.40 -12.20 -12.82
N ILE A 272 -13.93 -12.46 -14.04
CA ILE A 272 -13.94 -11.48 -15.13
C ILE A 272 -14.91 -11.89 -16.23
N SER A 273 -15.39 -10.91 -16.98
CA SER A 273 -16.03 -11.14 -18.27
C SER A 273 -15.60 -10.08 -19.28
N GLN A 274 -15.55 -10.44 -20.55
CA GLN A 274 -15.28 -9.50 -21.66
C GLN A 274 -16.58 -9.02 -22.35
N ASN A 275 -17.70 -9.72 -22.13
CA ASN A 275 -18.99 -9.41 -22.75
C ASN A 275 -20.12 -9.16 -21.73
N GLY A 276 -19.87 -9.34 -20.44
CA GLY A 276 -20.86 -9.22 -19.36
C GLY A 276 -21.76 -10.46 -19.20
N GLU A 277 -21.59 -11.49 -20.03
CA GLU A 277 -22.43 -12.69 -20.06
C GLU A 277 -21.64 -13.94 -19.65
N ASP A 278 -20.46 -14.14 -20.25
CA ASP A 278 -19.58 -15.27 -20.00
C ASP A 278 -18.54 -14.91 -18.94
N TRP A 279 -18.64 -15.55 -17.77
CA TRP A 279 -17.79 -15.25 -16.61
C TRP A 279 -16.71 -16.31 -16.42
N GLN A 280 -15.45 -15.87 -16.37
CA GLN A 280 -14.28 -16.68 -16.09
C GLN A 280 -13.84 -16.50 -14.63
N LEU A 281 -13.60 -17.60 -13.93
CA LEU A 281 -13.01 -17.59 -12.58
C LEU A 281 -11.55 -17.16 -12.63
N ILE A 282 -11.18 -16.19 -11.77
CA ILE A 282 -9.80 -15.78 -11.53
C ILE A 282 -9.20 -16.55 -10.34
N GLY A 283 -9.93 -16.64 -9.23
CA GLY A 283 -9.47 -17.33 -8.03
C GLY A 283 -10.38 -17.11 -6.83
N THR A 284 -10.00 -17.74 -5.72
CA THR A 284 -10.70 -17.63 -4.43
C THR A 284 -9.70 -17.39 -3.31
N HIS A 285 -9.93 -16.33 -2.53
CA HIS A 285 -9.27 -16.09 -1.25
C HIS A 285 -10.13 -16.62 -0.10
N ILE A 286 -9.50 -17.19 0.91
CA ILE A 286 -10.15 -17.58 2.18
C ILE A 286 -9.54 -16.73 3.29
N THR A 287 -10.36 -15.94 3.99
CA THR A 287 -9.89 -15.07 5.08
C THR A 287 -10.96 -14.83 6.13
N GLU A 288 -10.53 -14.61 7.37
CA GLU A 288 -11.37 -14.22 8.52
C GLU A 288 -11.60 -12.69 8.57
N MET A 289 -11.37 -11.99 7.46
CA MET A 289 -11.65 -10.55 7.35
C MET A 289 -13.11 -10.27 7.72
N ASN A 290 -13.34 -9.14 8.38
CA ASN A 290 -14.68 -8.67 8.72
C ASN A 290 -15.00 -7.40 7.90
N PRO A 291 -15.48 -7.52 6.65
CA PRO A 291 -15.78 -6.37 5.81
C PRO A 291 -16.68 -5.35 6.51
N LEU A 292 -16.35 -4.07 6.37
CA LEU A 292 -17.18 -2.96 6.87
C LEU A 292 -17.83 -2.20 5.71
N SER A 293 -17.17 -2.19 4.55
CA SER A 293 -17.61 -1.45 3.37
C SER A 293 -17.19 -2.15 2.09
N VAL A 294 -17.87 -1.81 1.00
CA VAL A 294 -17.61 -2.31 -0.36
C VAL A 294 -17.66 -1.15 -1.34
N GLY A 295 -16.96 -1.23 -2.47
CA GLY A 295 -17.07 -0.15 -3.45
C GLY A 295 -16.01 -0.15 -4.54
N LEU A 296 -15.70 1.05 -4.99
CA LEU A 296 -14.82 1.33 -6.13
C LEU A 296 -13.55 2.02 -5.68
N ILE A 297 -12.48 1.75 -6.42
CA ILE A 297 -11.15 2.29 -6.19
C ILE A 297 -10.48 2.58 -7.52
N SER A 298 -9.76 3.71 -7.59
CA SER A 298 -8.69 3.93 -8.56
C SER A 298 -7.53 4.67 -7.87
N GLY A 299 -6.30 4.19 -8.06
CA GLY A 299 -5.14 4.78 -7.39
C GLY A 299 -3.91 3.90 -7.40
N GLN A 300 -3.15 4.00 -6.31
CA GLN A 300 -1.95 3.21 -6.01
C GLN A 300 -0.71 3.51 -6.85
N SER A 301 -0.78 4.50 -7.75
CA SER A 301 0.36 4.93 -8.55
C SER A 301 1.53 5.38 -7.68
N PHE A 302 2.74 4.98 -8.06
CA PHE A 302 3.98 5.54 -7.49
C PHE A 302 4.42 6.83 -8.17
N ASP A 303 3.76 7.20 -9.27
CA ASP A 303 3.92 8.51 -9.86
C ASP A 303 2.94 9.49 -9.22
N ARG A 304 3.44 10.67 -8.84
CA ARG A 304 2.59 11.76 -8.34
C ARG A 304 1.93 12.53 -9.48
N ASP A 305 2.47 12.36 -10.69
CA ASP A 305 1.97 12.96 -11.91
C ASP A 305 1.20 11.94 -12.79
N GLY A 306 1.21 10.66 -12.40
CA GLY A 306 0.42 9.58 -13.01
C GLY A 306 -1.07 9.82 -12.77
N GLN A 307 -1.85 9.78 -13.86
CA GLN A 307 -3.18 10.38 -13.94
C GLN A 307 -4.15 9.56 -14.80
N ASN A 308 -3.86 8.29 -15.08
CA ASN A 308 -4.72 7.53 -15.97
C ASN A 308 -6.14 7.45 -15.37
N PRO A 309 -7.18 7.96 -16.08
CA PRO A 309 -8.54 7.93 -15.57
C PRO A 309 -9.08 6.50 -15.67
N ALA A 310 -9.57 5.98 -14.56
CA ALA A 310 -10.42 4.80 -14.54
C ALA A 310 -11.87 5.24 -14.65
N GLN A 311 -12.63 4.60 -15.52
CA GLN A 311 -14.04 4.91 -15.74
C GLN A 311 -14.90 3.69 -15.40
N PHE A 312 -15.92 3.88 -14.58
CA PHE A 312 -16.87 2.86 -14.16
C PHE A 312 -18.25 3.18 -14.75
N ASP A 313 -18.82 2.25 -15.52
CA ASP A 313 -20.13 2.42 -16.19
C ASP A 313 -21.27 2.28 -15.16
N TYR A 314 -21.10 1.33 -14.24
CA TYR A 314 -22.07 1.06 -13.19
C TYR A 314 -21.41 0.37 -12.00
N PHE A 315 -22.11 0.34 -10.87
CA PHE A 315 -21.79 -0.51 -9.73
C PHE A 315 -23.05 -1.19 -9.20
N ILE A 316 -22.98 -2.49 -8.92
CA ILE A 316 -24.10 -3.28 -8.41
C ILE A 316 -23.67 -4.02 -7.13
N ILE A 317 -24.58 -4.09 -6.17
CA ILE A 317 -24.52 -5.03 -5.03
C ILE A 317 -25.75 -5.93 -5.10
N ASN A 318 -25.53 -7.24 -5.25
CA ASN A 318 -26.57 -8.26 -5.19
C ASN A 318 -26.43 -9.08 -3.90
N SER A 319 -27.53 -9.37 -3.21
CA SER A 319 -27.56 -10.42 -2.18
C SER A 319 -27.39 -11.79 -2.83
N LEU A 320 -26.71 -12.68 -2.13
CA LEU A 320 -26.66 -14.11 -2.45
C LEU A 320 -27.41 -14.92 -1.38
N PRO A 321 -27.87 -16.14 -1.72
CA PRO A 321 -28.57 -17.03 -0.79
C PRO A 321 -27.78 -17.38 0.48
#